data_AF-M4V9Q2-F1
#
_entry.id   AF-M4V9Q2-F1
#
_cell.length_a   1.000
_cell.length_b   1.000
_cell.length_c   1.000
_cell.angle_alpha   90.00
_cell.angle_beta   90.00
_cell.angle_gamma   90.00
#
_symmetry.space_group_name_H-M   'P 1'
#
loop_
_entity.id
_entity.type
_entity.pdbx_description
1 polymer ?
#
loop_
_entity_poly.entity_id
_entity_poly.type
_entity_poly.pdbx_seq_one_letter_code
_entity_poly.pdbx_strand_id
1 'polypeptide(L)'
;MKASKRDLLKVWIVISLCTAGLLSLSSCKENKKPSFIIVAADQLSFNAFSCSEEKSDEVSGLNTLCHESIRFSNAFTTSTQTAAAMGSLLTATYPFQHQLHRSFDRLNPDLPTLPELFKTQKYRTAFWSGKPTILKKTGLSRGFDLFDDISFLLQSSYSISFRRQSDLFFNWVEESSAPFFSVIYSSDLDSINEGEEQISGLEKFDESLGLFFERLKEENLWESNYVIVVGLQGKSEYARLNESVYSNLHSEATRVAMFIKPPRQKGDEGINWKFDSPISLADFGYSLAKTVSPQINITSDPQFPVWSFSALWSSNELDSIPNEPRFLLVEAANTWKKSLELRFSLIFKHYLFIEADTNEFYNRLTDGLETINLISTQNEVTADDLRSLRRIRELSNADKWRTYTGSEYKLSQNNREYWAKPNSRASVFDKEASRLKKNKTTNPLSTLLIYFKNPKQEKDALYEEARRHSYNLSLENIWGLWDPDRQWPQPAVTNANQ
;
A
#
# COMPACT_ATOMS: atom_id res chain seq x y z
N MET A 1 -59.82 -50.49 -18.19
CA MET A 1 -60.06 -49.10 -18.64
C MET A 1 -58.83 -48.62 -19.42
N LYS A 2 -58.94 -48.39 -20.72
CA LYS A 2 -57.84 -47.86 -21.53
C LYS A 2 -57.80 -46.34 -21.32
N ALA A 3 -56.72 -45.81 -20.75
CA ALA A 3 -56.54 -44.37 -20.61
C ALA A 3 -56.63 -43.71 -21.98
N SER A 4 -57.46 -42.67 -22.09
CA SER A 4 -57.64 -41.92 -23.33
C SER A 4 -56.32 -41.21 -23.69
N LYS A 5 -55.99 -41.15 -24.99
CA LYS A 5 -54.82 -40.40 -25.49
C LYS A 5 -54.79 -38.95 -24.99
N ARG A 6 -55.95 -38.36 -24.67
CA ARG A 6 -56.07 -37.01 -24.10
C ARG A 6 -55.63 -36.91 -22.64
N ASP A 7 -55.78 -37.97 -21.85
CA ASP A 7 -55.38 -37.98 -20.44
C ASP A 7 -53.87 -38.15 -20.31
N LEU A 8 -53.26 -38.96 -21.19
CA LEU A 8 -51.80 -39.05 -21.32
C LEU A 8 -51.18 -37.72 -21.74
N LEU A 9 -51.80 -36.98 -22.67
CA LEU A 9 -51.30 -35.68 -23.12
C LEU A 9 -51.29 -34.64 -21.99
N LYS A 10 -52.32 -34.64 -21.13
CA LYS A 10 -52.40 -33.74 -19.96
C LYS A 10 -51.31 -34.05 -18.93
N VAL A 11 -51.01 -35.32 -18.69
CA VAL A 11 -49.93 -35.74 -17.78
C VAL A 11 -48.57 -35.28 -18.31
N TRP A 12 -48.32 -35.43 -19.61
CA TRP A 12 -47.07 -34.97 -20.23
C TRP A 12 -46.91 -33.45 -20.20
N ILE A 13 -47.99 -32.68 -20.39
CA ILE A 13 -47.97 -31.21 -20.28
C ILE A 13 -47.64 -30.78 -18.84
N VAL A 14 -48.24 -31.42 -17.83
CA VAL A 14 -47.97 -31.11 -16.41
C VAL A 14 -46.54 -31.47 -16.02
N ILE A 15 -46.04 -32.63 -16.46
CA ILE A 15 -44.64 -33.03 -16.22
C ILE A 15 -43.68 -32.05 -16.89
N SER A 16 -43.94 -31.64 -18.13
CA SER A 16 -43.11 -30.66 -18.85
C SER A 16 -43.14 -29.27 -18.22
N LEU A 17 -44.28 -28.84 -17.66
CA LEU A 17 -44.39 -27.56 -16.94
C LEU A 17 -43.64 -27.61 -15.60
N CYS A 18 -43.73 -28.73 -14.88
CA CYS A 18 -43.00 -28.92 -13.62
C CYS A 18 -41.48 -29.02 -13.84
N THR A 19 -41.02 -29.72 -14.88
CA THR A 19 -39.59 -29.79 -15.21
C THR A 19 -39.06 -28.44 -15.70
N ALA A 20 -39.82 -27.69 -16.49
CA ALA A 20 -39.47 -26.32 -16.87
C ALA A 20 -39.41 -25.37 -15.65
N GLY A 21 -40.34 -25.50 -14.69
CA GLY A 21 -40.33 -24.73 -13.43
C GLY A 21 -39.11 -25.05 -12.54
N LEU A 22 -38.74 -26.34 -12.43
CA LEU A 22 -37.55 -26.80 -11.69
C LEU A 22 -36.22 -26.39 -12.35
N LEU A 23 -36.17 -26.35 -13.68
CA LEU A 23 -35.01 -25.85 -14.43
C LEU A 23 -34.87 -24.31 -14.32
N SER A 24 -36.00 -23.59 -14.23
CA SER A 24 -36.01 -22.12 -14.06
C SER A 24 -35.48 -21.68 -12.69
N LEU A 25 -35.72 -22.48 -11.64
CA LEU A 25 -35.23 -22.21 -10.28
C LEU A 25 -33.74 -22.54 -10.09
N SER A 26 -33.16 -23.34 -10.99
CA SER A 26 -31.73 -23.73 -10.93
C SER A 26 -30.81 -22.79 -11.71
N SER A 27 -31.36 -21.77 -12.38
CA SER A 27 -30.61 -20.85 -13.27
C SER A 27 -30.47 -19.43 -12.74
N CYS A 28 -30.67 -19.21 -11.43
CA CYS A 28 -30.16 -18.02 -10.76
C CYS A 28 -28.78 -18.35 -10.18
N LYS A 29 -27.77 -18.46 -11.05
CA LYS A 29 -26.38 -18.39 -10.59
C LYS A 29 -26.17 -16.93 -10.16
N GLU A 30 -26.40 -16.66 -8.88
CA GLU A 30 -26.14 -15.35 -8.29
C GLU A 30 -24.69 -15.00 -8.62
N ASN A 31 -24.49 -14.02 -9.50
CA ASN A 31 -23.15 -13.56 -9.86
C ASN A 31 -22.57 -12.89 -8.63
N LYS A 32 -21.86 -13.67 -7.81
CA LYS A 32 -21.16 -13.18 -6.63
C LYS A 32 -20.24 -12.04 -7.06
N LYS A 33 -20.35 -10.91 -6.38
CA LYS A 33 -19.46 -9.77 -6.60
C LYS A 33 -18.02 -10.22 -6.34
N PRO A 34 -17.07 -9.94 -7.24
CA PRO A 34 -15.68 -10.30 -7.03
C PRO A 34 -15.10 -9.47 -5.88
N SER A 35 -14.27 -10.11 -5.07
CA SER A 35 -13.45 -9.49 -4.02
C SER A 35 -12.15 -8.96 -4.61
N PHE A 36 -11.45 -8.14 -3.83
CA PHE A 36 -10.20 -7.50 -4.20
C PHE A 36 -9.14 -7.84 -3.16
N ILE A 37 -8.09 -8.52 -3.60
CA ILE A 37 -6.94 -8.92 -2.78
C ILE A 37 -5.73 -8.15 -3.30
N ILE A 38 -5.25 -7.19 -2.51
CA ILE A 38 -4.09 -6.37 -2.85
C ILE A 38 -2.92 -6.78 -1.96
N VAL A 39 -1.85 -7.27 -2.56
CA VAL A 39 -0.54 -7.41 -1.91
C VAL A 39 0.28 -6.17 -2.29
N ALA A 40 0.42 -5.25 -1.35
CA ALA A 40 1.22 -4.05 -1.49
C ALA A 40 2.60 -4.28 -0.85
N ALA A 41 3.62 -4.48 -1.67
CA ALA A 41 4.97 -4.79 -1.22
C ALA A 41 5.86 -3.54 -1.17
N ASP A 42 6.53 -3.31 -0.06
CA ASP A 42 7.63 -2.34 -0.01
C ASP A 42 8.83 -2.86 -0.81
N GLN A 43 9.58 -1.95 -1.46
CA GLN A 43 10.83 -2.24 -2.18
C GLN A 43 10.69 -3.14 -3.42
N LEU A 44 9.47 -3.45 -3.88
CA LEU A 44 9.24 -4.23 -5.10
C LEU A 44 9.37 -3.34 -6.36
N SER A 45 10.61 -3.12 -6.78
CA SER A 45 10.94 -2.42 -8.04
C SER A 45 10.51 -3.23 -9.27
N PHE A 46 10.19 -2.55 -10.37
CA PHE A 46 9.94 -3.22 -11.65
C PHE A 46 11.14 -4.03 -12.15
N ASN A 47 12.36 -3.58 -11.84
CA ASN A 47 13.59 -4.23 -12.27
C ASN A 47 14.03 -5.38 -11.34
N ALA A 48 13.32 -5.61 -10.23
CA ALA A 48 13.70 -6.64 -9.27
C ALA A 48 13.62 -8.06 -9.85
N PHE A 49 12.80 -8.26 -10.88
CA PHE A 49 12.66 -9.56 -11.54
C PHE A 49 12.34 -9.40 -13.02
N SER A 50 12.55 -10.49 -13.77
CA SER A 50 12.17 -10.60 -15.16
C SER A 50 11.18 -11.74 -15.34
N CYS A 51 10.18 -11.55 -16.18
CA CYS A 51 9.27 -12.64 -16.57
C CYS A 51 10.03 -13.63 -17.45
N SER A 52 10.10 -14.89 -17.02
CA SER A 52 10.66 -15.98 -17.83
C SER A 52 9.56 -16.58 -18.72
N GLU A 53 9.90 -16.88 -19.97
CA GLU A 53 9.03 -17.68 -20.85
C GLU A 53 9.11 -19.18 -20.50
N GLU A 54 10.18 -19.60 -19.84
CA GLU A 54 10.36 -20.99 -19.41
C GLU A 54 9.52 -21.28 -18.16
N LYS A 55 8.78 -22.38 -18.21
CA LYS A 55 8.13 -22.94 -17.03
C LYS A 55 9.21 -23.53 -16.13
N SER A 56 9.46 -22.90 -15.00
CA SER A 56 10.20 -23.52 -13.89
C SER A 56 9.27 -24.47 -13.14
N ASP A 57 9.82 -25.59 -12.66
CA ASP A 57 9.13 -26.50 -11.74
C ASP A 57 9.08 -25.94 -10.30
N GLU A 58 9.80 -24.85 -10.02
CA GLU A 58 9.80 -24.18 -8.72
C GLU A 58 8.57 -23.29 -8.52
N VAL A 59 8.08 -23.24 -7.28
CA VAL A 59 6.94 -22.40 -6.89
C VAL A 59 7.37 -20.92 -6.91
N SER A 60 6.95 -20.20 -7.95
CA SER A 60 7.22 -18.76 -8.12
C SER A 60 5.92 -17.98 -8.32
N GLY A 61 5.62 -17.07 -7.40
CA GLY A 61 4.44 -16.21 -7.46
C GLY A 61 4.54 -15.14 -8.55
N LEU A 62 5.68 -14.49 -8.67
CA LEU A 62 5.98 -13.46 -9.68
C LEU A 62 5.93 -14.06 -11.09
N ASN A 63 6.45 -15.28 -11.29
CA ASN A 63 6.29 -15.96 -12.58
C ASN A 63 4.82 -16.33 -12.85
N THR A 64 4.09 -16.78 -11.83
CA THR A 64 2.63 -17.01 -11.94
C THR A 64 1.91 -15.74 -12.39
N LEU A 65 2.23 -14.57 -11.81
CA LEU A 65 1.65 -13.29 -12.22
C LEU A 65 2.03 -12.91 -13.66
N CYS A 66 3.28 -13.16 -14.08
CA CYS A 66 3.70 -12.94 -15.45
C CYS A 66 2.84 -13.70 -16.46
N HIS A 67 2.39 -14.92 -16.13
CA HIS A 67 1.60 -15.74 -17.05
C HIS A 67 0.08 -15.61 -16.88
N GLU A 68 -0.37 -15.13 -15.72
CA GLU A 68 -1.78 -15.10 -15.38
C GLU A 68 -2.34 -13.69 -15.11
N SER A 69 -1.59 -12.61 -15.37
CA SER A 69 -2.03 -11.23 -15.07
C SER A 69 -1.78 -10.24 -16.20
N ILE A 70 -2.46 -9.10 -16.13
CA ILE A 70 -2.07 -7.88 -16.85
C ILE A 70 -0.87 -7.29 -16.10
N ARG A 71 0.23 -7.08 -16.81
CA ARG A 71 1.47 -6.49 -16.27
C ARG A 71 1.67 -5.07 -16.78
N PHE A 72 1.87 -4.12 -15.87
CA PHE A 72 2.17 -2.73 -16.23
C PHE A 72 3.69 -2.52 -16.24
N SER A 73 4.25 -2.18 -17.39
CA SER A 73 5.71 -2.03 -17.53
C SER A 73 6.24 -0.65 -17.19
N ASN A 74 5.35 0.35 -17.20
CA ASN A 74 5.62 1.73 -16.85
C ASN A 74 4.71 2.18 -15.70
N ALA A 75 4.67 1.38 -14.64
CA ALA A 75 4.02 1.73 -13.38
C ALA A 75 4.97 2.49 -12.46
N PHE A 76 4.50 3.61 -11.92
CA PHE A 76 5.28 4.49 -11.04
C PHE A 76 4.58 4.68 -9.70
N THR A 77 5.37 4.67 -8.63
CA THR A 77 4.90 5.19 -7.35
C THR A 77 4.66 6.69 -7.43
N THR A 78 3.79 7.21 -6.57
CA THR A 78 3.59 8.66 -6.39
C THR A 78 4.50 9.22 -5.32
N SER A 79 5.14 8.38 -4.50
CA SER A 79 6.13 8.79 -3.53
C SER A 79 7.11 7.68 -3.17
N THR A 80 8.35 8.06 -2.88
CA THR A 80 9.36 7.17 -2.28
C THR A 80 9.03 6.81 -0.82
N GLN A 81 8.02 7.45 -0.23
CA GLN A 81 7.56 7.21 1.13
C GLN A 81 6.36 6.26 1.11
N THR A 82 6.52 5.09 1.73
CA THR A 82 5.52 4.02 1.77
C THR A 82 4.12 4.49 2.19
N ALA A 83 4.00 5.29 3.25
CA ALA A 83 2.70 5.78 3.72
C ALA A 83 2.05 6.73 2.72
N ALA A 84 2.85 7.57 2.04
CA ALA A 84 2.36 8.48 1.02
C ALA A 84 1.90 7.73 -0.24
N ALA A 85 2.70 6.77 -0.71
CA ALA A 85 2.37 5.89 -1.82
C ALA A 85 1.07 5.09 -1.57
N MET A 86 0.92 4.51 -0.37
CA MET A 86 -0.32 3.86 0.04
C MET A 86 -1.49 4.85 0.09
N GLY A 87 -1.26 6.07 0.56
CA GLY A 87 -2.26 7.15 0.53
C GLY A 87 -2.77 7.42 -0.88
N SER A 88 -1.88 7.50 -1.87
CA SER A 88 -2.28 7.70 -3.26
C SER A 88 -3.06 6.53 -3.83
N LEU A 89 -2.63 5.29 -3.55
CA LEU A 89 -3.38 4.09 -3.95
C LEU A 89 -4.80 4.10 -3.35
N LEU A 90 -4.93 4.42 -2.07
CA LEU A 90 -6.21 4.36 -1.35
C LEU A 90 -7.10 5.59 -1.56
N THR A 91 -6.62 6.69 -2.11
CA THR A 91 -7.43 7.90 -2.33
C THR A 91 -7.56 8.28 -3.80
N ALA A 92 -6.78 7.64 -4.68
CA ALA A 92 -6.68 7.98 -6.09
C ALA A 92 -6.26 9.44 -6.34
N THR A 93 -5.40 9.99 -5.48
CA THR A 93 -4.88 11.35 -5.57
C THR A 93 -3.38 11.38 -5.30
N TYR A 94 -2.69 12.44 -5.68
CA TYR A 94 -1.26 12.60 -5.41
C TYR A 94 -0.98 13.11 -3.98
N PRO A 95 0.26 12.95 -3.45
CA PRO A 95 0.60 13.33 -2.08
C PRO A 95 0.29 14.78 -1.71
N PHE A 96 0.56 15.75 -2.57
CA PHE A 96 0.16 17.14 -2.33
C PHE A 96 -1.36 17.35 -2.14
N GLN A 97 -2.21 16.51 -2.72
CA GLN A 97 -3.67 16.60 -2.55
C GLN A 97 -4.12 15.97 -1.23
N HIS A 98 -3.57 14.79 -0.91
CA HIS A 98 -3.96 14.03 0.27
C HIS A 98 -3.15 14.32 1.53
N GLN A 99 -2.13 15.16 1.42
CA GLN A 99 -1.32 15.74 2.51
C GLN A 99 -0.54 14.73 3.36
N LEU A 100 -0.46 13.47 2.92
CA LEU A 100 0.30 12.42 3.57
C LEU A 100 1.62 12.26 2.81
N HIS A 101 2.70 12.86 3.32
CA HIS A 101 4.03 12.81 2.70
C HIS A 101 4.98 11.86 3.43
N ARG A 102 4.78 11.65 4.74
CA ARG A 102 5.61 10.79 5.60
C ARG A 102 4.73 9.94 6.51
N SER A 103 5.30 8.88 7.08
CA SER A 103 4.60 7.94 7.98
C SER A 103 4.11 8.54 9.31
N PHE A 104 4.48 9.78 9.61
CA PHE A 104 4.01 10.53 10.78
C PHE A 104 3.15 11.76 10.43
N ASP A 105 2.93 12.02 9.13
CA ASP A 105 1.91 12.97 8.69
C ASP A 105 0.53 12.29 8.73
N ARG A 106 -0.53 13.03 8.41
CA ARG A 106 -1.90 12.53 8.44
C ARG A 106 -2.63 12.86 7.15
N LEU A 107 -3.35 11.88 6.65
CA LEU A 107 -4.22 11.95 5.50
C LEU A 107 -5.31 13.00 5.69
N ASN A 108 -5.50 13.86 4.69
CA ASN A 108 -6.57 14.85 4.64
C ASN A 108 -7.93 14.16 4.96
N PRO A 109 -8.66 14.60 6.01
CA PRO A 109 -9.92 13.97 6.42
C PRO A 109 -11.06 14.14 5.41
N ASP A 110 -10.99 15.14 4.53
CA ASP A 110 -12.07 15.46 3.59
C ASP A 110 -12.02 14.62 2.31
N LEU A 111 -10.92 13.89 2.08
CA LEU A 111 -10.80 12.99 0.94
C LEU A 111 -11.40 11.61 1.23
N PRO A 112 -12.29 11.11 0.37
CA PRO A 112 -12.79 9.74 0.49
C PRO A 112 -11.67 8.73 0.23
N THR A 113 -11.73 7.59 0.90
CA THR A 113 -10.82 6.47 0.66
C THR A 113 -11.52 5.32 -0.10
N LEU A 114 -10.75 4.49 -0.79
CA LEU A 114 -11.20 3.25 -1.41
C LEU A 114 -11.91 2.36 -0.39
N PRO A 115 -11.36 2.04 0.80
CA PRO A 115 -12.09 1.27 1.81
C PRO A 115 -13.48 1.84 2.14
N GLU A 116 -13.61 3.17 2.26
CA GLU A 116 -14.92 3.81 2.48
C GLU A 116 -15.86 3.57 1.30
N LEU A 117 -15.38 3.75 0.07
CA LEU A 117 -16.14 3.46 -1.15
C LEU A 117 -16.58 1.99 -1.20
N PHE A 118 -15.67 1.04 -0.97
CA PHE A 118 -15.95 -0.40 -0.96
C PHE A 118 -17.00 -0.76 0.11
N LYS A 119 -16.91 -0.15 1.29
CA LYS A 119 -17.90 -0.30 2.36
C LYS A 119 -19.28 0.19 1.95
N THR A 120 -19.39 1.31 1.21
CA THR A 120 -20.70 1.74 0.65
C THR A 120 -21.29 0.72 -0.34
N GLN A 121 -20.44 -0.08 -0.99
CA GLN A 121 -20.84 -1.16 -1.91
C GLN A 121 -21.07 -2.51 -1.21
N LYS A 122 -21.08 -2.51 0.14
CA LYS A 122 -21.30 -3.66 1.03
C LYS A 122 -20.16 -4.69 1.03
N TYR A 123 -18.94 -4.24 0.79
CA TYR A 123 -17.75 -5.07 0.98
C TYR A 123 -17.29 -5.05 2.44
N ARG A 124 -16.83 -6.19 2.95
CA ARG A 124 -15.96 -6.23 4.14
C ARG A 124 -14.60 -5.64 3.79
N THR A 125 -13.95 -4.98 4.74
CA THR A 125 -12.68 -4.29 4.47
C THR A 125 -11.62 -4.63 5.52
N ALA A 126 -10.43 -5.06 5.08
CA ALA A 126 -9.32 -5.41 5.97
C ALA A 126 -7.97 -4.85 5.49
N PHE A 127 -7.14 -4.43 6.45
CA PHE A 127 -5.76 -4.05 6.23
C PHE A 127 -4.84 -4.84 7.17
N TRP A 128 -3.82 -5.46 6.61
CA TRP A 128 -2.82 -6.27 7.34
C TRP A 128 -1.45 -5.62 7.24
N SER A 129 -0.92 -5.11 8.35
CA SER A 129 0.36 -4.39 8.34
C SER A 129 1.55 -5.31 8.60
N GLY A 130 2.61 -5.19 7.79
CA GLY A 130 3.84 -5.97 7.93
C GLY A 130 4.84 -5.32 8.87
N LYS A 131 4.81 -3.99 9.02
CA LYS A 131 5.75 -3.22 9.85
C LYS A 131 5.16 -1.86 10.27
N PRO A 132 5.73 -1.15 11.26
CA PRO A 132 5.16 0.10 11.81
C PRO A 132 5.30 1.35 10.90
N THR A 133 5.11 1.21 9.58
CA THR A 133 5.17 2.30 8.62
C THR A 133 3.79 2.86 8.29
N ILE A 134 2.77 2.00 8.27
CA ILE A 134 1.37 2.37 8.04
C ILE A 134 0.60 2.06 9.33
N LEU A 135 0.21 3.12 10.04
CA LEU A 135 -0.43 3.06 11.37
C LEU A 135 -1.75 3.84 11.34
N LYS A 136 -2.69 3.54 12.25
CA LYS A 136 -3.98 4.28 12.33
C LYS A 136 -3.82 5.79 12.42
N LYS A 137 -2.73 6.29 13.04
CA LYS A 137 -2.45 7.73 13.19
C LYS A 137 -2.31 8.47 11.86
N THR A 138 -1.92 7.78 10.78
CA THR A 138 -1.81 8.38 9.44
C THR A 138 -3.17 8.68 8.83
N GLY A 139 -4.27 8.16 9.40
CA GLY A 139 -5.62 8.30 8.83
C GLY A 139 -5.92 7.29 7.70
N LEU A 140 -4.97 6.43 7.31
CA LEU A 140 -5.20 5.40 6.29
C LEU A 140 -6.17 4.29 6.75
N SER A 141 -6.48 4.21 8.04
CA SER A 141 -7.44 3.24 8.58
C SER A 141 -8.90 3.57 8.28
N ARG A 142 -9.21 4.77 7.75
CA ARG A 142 -10.58 5.17 7.41
C ARG A 142 -11.19 4.21 6.39
N GLY A 143 -12.36 3.70 6.75
CA GLY A 143 -13.17 2.78 5.93
C GLY A 143 -12.86 1.30 6.12
N PHE A 144 -11.73 0.92 6.73
CA PHE A 144 -11.43 -0.47 7.06
C PHE A 144 -12.21 -0.95 8.29
N ASP A 145 -12.83 -2.14 8.21
CA ASP A 145 -13.48 -2.80 9.34
C ASP A 145 -12.43 -3.43 10.27
N LEU A 146 -11.39 -4.02 9.69
CA LEU A 146 -10.20 -4.51 10.38
C LEU A 146 -8.96 -3.74 9.90
N PHE A 147 -8.20 -3.18 10.84
CA PHE A 147 -6.92 -2.55 10.55
C PHE A 147 -5.90 -3.04 11.58
N ASP A 148 -5.05 -3.96 11.15
CA ASP A 148 -3.97 -4.50 11.95
C ASP A 148 -2.76 -3.57 11.92
N ASP A 149 -2.50 -2.91 13.03
CA ASP A 149 -1.28 -2.15 13.30
C ASP A 149 -0.61 -2.57 14.61
N ILE A 150 -0.85 -3.82 15.04
CA ILE A 150 -0.37 -4.35 16.32
C ILE A 150 0.36 -5.69 16.20
N SER A 151 0.08 -6.51 15.18
CA SER A 151 0.60 -7.88 15.13
C SER A 151 2.14 -7.93 15.06
N PHE A 152 2.77 -6.95 14.43
CA PHE A 152 4.23 -6.85 14.37
C PHE A 152 4.89 -6.57 15.73
N LEU A 153 4.16 -6.03 16.71
CA LEU A 153 4.67 -5.73 18.06
C LEU A 153 5.03 -7.00 18.84
N LEU A 154 4.48 -8.13 18.42
CA LEU A 154 4.77 -9.42 19.05
C LEU A 154 6.12 -9.98 18.61
N GLN A 155 6.71 -9.46 17.52
CA GLN A 155 7.96 -9.91 16.92
C GLN A 155 9.14 -9.07 17.41
N SER A 156 10.30 -9.71 17.61
CA SER A 156 11.53 -9.03 18.00
C SER A 156 12.03 -8.03 16.95
N SER A 157 11.79 -8.32 15.67
CA SER A 157 12.15 -7.47 14.54
C SER A 157 11.17 -6.33 14.27
N TYR A 158 10.02 -6.30 14.96
CA TYR A 158 8.88 -5.42 14.62
C TYR A 158 8.43 -5.54 13.16
N SER A 159 8.66 -6.70 12.55
CA SER A 159 8.19 -7.06 11.22
C SER A 159 7.44 -8.39 11.28
N ILE A 160 6.43 -8.54 10.44
CA ILE A 160 5.68 -9.76 10.24
C ILE A 160 5.90 -10.23 8.81
N SER A 161 6.17 -11.52 8.64
CA SER A 161 6.37 -12.10 7.32
C SER A 161 5.06 -12.15 6.53
N PHE A 162 5.15 -12.03 5.21
CA PHE A 162 4.00 -12.13 4.31
C PHE A 162 3.23 -13.44 4.52
N ARG A 163 3.93 -14.57 4.71
CA ARG A 163 3.30 -15.86 5.02
C ARG A 163 2.37 -15.79 6.24
N ARG A 164 2.80 -15.12 7.32
CA ARG A 164 1.99 -14.97 8.53
C ARG A 164 0.81 -14.02 8.32
N GLN A 165 0.98 -12.97 7.51
CA GLN A 165 -0.13 -12.08 7.13
C GLN A 165 -1.17 -12.84 6.30
N SER A 166 -0.71 -13.67 5.38
CA SER A 166 -1.56 -14.53 4.56
C SER A 166 -2.41 -15.45 5.44
N ASP A 167 -1.84 -16.07 6.48
CA ASP A 167 -2.62 -16.89 7.43
C ASP A 167 -3.72 -16.08 8.14
N LEU A 168 -3.40 -14.87 8.61
CA LEU A 168 -4.38 -13.97 9.23
C LEU A 168 -5.49 -13.58 8.26
N PHE A 169 -5.12 -13.29 7.01
CA PHE A 169 -6.06 -12.99 5.94
C PHE A 169 -7.01 -14.16 5.67
N PHE A 170 -6.50 -15.38 5.49
CA PHE A 170 -7.34 -16.54 5.22
C PHE A 170 -8.29 -16.85 6.37
N ASN A 171 -7.81 -16.79 7.62
CA ASN A 171 -8.67 -16.95 8.80
C ASN A 171 -9.84 -15.95 8.80
N TRP A 172 -9.57 -14.69 8.43
CA TRP A 172 -10.60 -13.65 8.33
C TRP A 172 -11.57 -13.83 7.16
N VAL A 173 -11.09 -14.36 6.03
CA VAL A 173 -11.93 -14.70 4.88
C VAL A 173 -12.90 -15.84 5.22
N GLU A 174 -12.44 -16.85 5.96
CA GLU A 174 -13.27 -17.99 6.39
C GLU A 174 -14.46 -17.58 7.29
N GLU A 175 -14.36 -16.47 8.01
CA GLU A 175 -15.43 -15.96 8.88
C GLU A 175 -16.72 -15.59 8.13
N SER A 176 -16.64 -15.25 6.84
CA SER A 176 -17.81 -14.81 6.08
C SER A 176 -17.59 -14.87 4.57
N SER A 177 -18.61 -15.34 3.86
CA SER A 177 -18.66 -15.41 2.38
C SER A 177 -19.02 -14.09 1.67
N ALA A 178 -19.25 -13.00 2.41
CA ALA A 178 -19.48 -11.67 1.85
C ALA A 178 -18.26 -11.18 1.03
N PRO A 179 -18.47 -10.41 -0.06
CA PRO A 179 -17.37 -9.88 -0.86
C PRO A 179 -16.50 -8.94 -0.01
N PHE A 180 -15.21 -8.88 -0.32
CA PHE A 180 -14.26 -8.14 0.49
C PHE A 180 -13.22 -7.33 -0.30
N PHE A 181 -12.67 -6.31 0.34
CA PHE A 181 -11.52 -5.52 -0.11
C PHE A 181 -10.44 -5.64 0.96
N SER A 182 -9.35 -6.33 0.63
CA SER A 182 -8.26 -6.62 1.55
C SER A 182 -6.95 -6.06 1.01
N VAL A 183 -6.19 -5.40 1.88
CA VAL A 183 -4.83 -4.94 1.59
C VAL A 183 -3.87 -5.63 2.55
N ILE A 184 -2.95 -6.40 2.01
CA ILE A 184 -1.83 -7.01 2.74
C ILE A 184 -0.59 -6.17 2.42
N TYR A 185 -0.09 -5.46 3.41
CA TYR A 185 1.11 -4.65 3.30
C TYR A 185 2.34 -5.48 3.71
N SER A 186 3.12 -5.93 2.72
CA SER A 186 4.31 -6.76 2.94
C SER A 186 5.58 -5.92 3.03
N SER A 187 6.45 -6.27 3.97
CA SER A 187 7.78 -5.69 4.16
C SER A 187 8.92 -6.71 4.01
N ASP A 188 8.65 -7.90 3.46
CA ASP A 188 9.62 -9.01 3.41
C ASP A 188 10.87 -8.68 2.59
N LEU A 189 10.77 -7.74 1.64
CA LEU A 189 11.91 -7.27 0.85
C LEU A 189 12.83 -6.30 1.61
N ASP A 190 12.37 -5.75 2.73
CA ASP A 190 13.12 -4.83 3.58
C ASP A 190 14.04 -5.57 4.58
N SER A 191 13.69 -6.80 4.96
CA SER A 191 14.48 -7.57 5.92
C SER A 191 15.83 -7.98 5.32
N ILE A 192 16.88 -7.30 5.76
CA ILE A 192 18.24 -7.83 5.71
C ILE A 192 18.25 -8.99 6.70
N ASN A 193 18.29 -10.22 6.23
CA ASN A 193 18.48 -11.37 7.10
C ASN A 193 19.91 -11.30 7.64
N GLU A 194 20.09 -10.79 8.86
CA GLU A 194 21.34 -11.03 9.59
C GLU A 194 21.46 -12.54 9.82
N GLY A 195 22.32 -13.21 9.04
CA GLY A 195 22.70 -14.61 9.25
C GLY A 195 22.19 -15.63 8.23
N GLU A 196 21.43 -15.25 7.21
CA GLU A 196 21.09 -16.15 6.09
C GLU A 196 21.82 -15.74 4.82
N GLU A 197 23.04 -16.23 4.66
CA GLU A 197 23.94 -15.92 3.54
C GLU A 197 23.50 -16.53 2.18
N GLN A 198 22.41 -17.30 2.11
CA GLN A 198 22.09 -18.14 0.94
C GLN A 198 20.84 -17.79 0.13
N ILE A 199 19.84 -17.06 0.66
CA ILE A 199 18.58 -16.78 -0.06
C ILE A 199 18.23 -15.30 0.06
N SER A 200 18.02 -14.66 -1.09
CA SER A 200 17.64 -13.24 -1.17
C SER A 200 16.23 -13.00 -0.62
N GLY A 201 15.97 -11.78 -0.10
CA GLY A 201 14.63 -11.41 0.35
C GLY A 201 13.57 -11.50 -0.76
N LEU A 202 13.99 -11.32 -2.02
CA LEU A 202 13.13 -11.45 -3.19
C LEU A 202 12.69 -12.90 -3.41
N GLU A 203 13.63 -13.86 -3.38
CA GLU A 203 13.32 -15.29 -3.56
C GLU A 203 12.34 -15.79 -2.51
N LYS A 204 12.54 -15.42 -1.23
CA LYS A 204 11.61 -15.78 -0.15
C LYS A 204 10.22 -15.18 -0.33
N PHE A 205 10.17 -13.91 -0.75
CA PHE A 205 8.90 -13.24 -1.01
C PHE A 205 8.19 -13.87 -2.21
N ASP A 206 8.93 -14.23 -3.25
CA ASP A 206 8.42 -14.88 -4.46
C ASP A 206 7.84 -16.29 -4.17
N GLU A 207 8.57 -17.11 -3.41
CA GLU A 207 8.09 -18.41 -2.94
C GLU A 207 6.82 -18.25 -2.10
N SER A 208 6.83 -17.30 -1.14
CA SER A 208 5.67 -17.02 -0.28
C SER A 208 4.46 -16.52 -1.07
N LEU A 209 4.67 -15.74 -2.13
CA LEU A 209 3.62 -15.35 -3.08
C LEU A 209 3.07 -16.56 -3.84
N GLY A 210 3.94 -17.47 -4.30
CA GLY A 210 3.53 -18.69 -4.98
C GLY A 210 2.63 -19.56 -4.10
N LEU A 211 3.07 -19.83 -2.87
CA LEU A 211 2.27 -20.58 -1.88
C LEU A 211 0.95 -19.88 -1.53
N PHE A 212 0.95 -18.54 -1.45
CA PHE A 212 -0.27 -17.77 -1.26
C PHE A 212 -1.26 -17.97 -2.42
N PHE A 213 -0.78 -17.97 -3.66
CA PHE A 213 -1.61 -18.19 -4.84
C PHE A 213 -2.11 -19.62 -4.97
N GLU A 214 -1.31 -20.62 -4.61
CA GLU A 214 -1.77 -22.01 -4.49
C GLU A 214 -2.93 -22.13 -3.51
N ARG A 215 -2.80 -21.54 -2.31
CA ARG A 215 -3.90 -21.53 -1.33
C ARG A 215 -5.12 -20.76 -1.83
N LEU A 216 -4.95 -19.63 -2.55
CA LEU A 216 -6.08 -18.95 -3.20
C LEU A 216 -6.78 -19.84 -4.24
N LYS A 217 -6.03 -20.68 -4.98
CA LYS A 217 -6.59 -21.64 -5.94
C LYS A 217 -7.35 -22.75 -5.22
N GLU A 218 -6.80 -23.31 -4.15
CA GLU A 218 -7.45 -24.33 -3.30
C GLU A 218 -8.76 -23.83 -2.69
N GLU A 219 -8.77 -22.60 -2.18
CA GLU A 219 -9.93 -21.95 -1.55
C GLU A 219 -10.94 -21.37 -2.57
N ASN A 220 -10.74 -21.61 -3.88
CA ASN A 220 -11.57 -21.08 -4.98
C ASN A 220 -11.66 -19.54 -5.03
N LEU A 221 -10.68 -18.85 -4.46
CA LEU A 221 -10.57 -17.39 -4.45
C LEU A 221 -9.81 -16.86 -5.67
N TRP A 222 -8.93 -17.64 -6.28
CA TRP A 222 -8.11 -17.18 -7.41
C TRP A 222 -8.94 -16.83 -8.64
N GLU A 223 -9.86 -17.70 -9.07
CA GLU A 223 -10.61 -17.49 -10.32
C GLU A 223 -11.76 -16.48 -10.22
N SER A 224 -12.30 -16.30 -9.02
CA SER A 224 -13.51 -15.50 -8.81
C SER A 224 -13.24 -14.06 -8.37
N ASN A 225 -11.99 -13.70 -8.07
CA ASN A 225 -11.63 -12.42 -7.47
C ASN A 225 -10.50 -11.70 -8.23
N TYR A 226 -10.37 -10.40 -7.96
CA TYR A 226 -9.21 -9.62 -8.38
C TYR A 226 -8.04 -9.91 -7.44
N VAL A 227 -6.91 -10.36 -7.98
CA VAL A 227 -5.65 -10.49 -7.26
C VAL A 227 -4.66 -9.49 -7.83
N ILE A 228 -4.13 -8.63 -6.96
CA ILE A 228 -3.32 -7.49 -7.32
C ILE A 228 -2.02 -7.58 -6.53
N VAL A 229 -0.89 -7.43 -7.21
CA VAL A 229 0.41 -7.26 -6.56
C VAL A 229 1.03 -5.97 -7.06
N VAL A 230 1.40 -5.10 -6.12
CA VAL A 230 1.91 -3.76 -6.43
C VAL A 230 3.05 -3.38 -5.51
N GLY A 231 4.11 -2.80 -6.07
CA GLY A 231 5.18 -2.16 -5.31
C GLY A 231 4.79 -0.77 -4.84
N LEU A 232 5.10 -0.41 -3.59
CA LEU A 232 4.87 0.93 -3.05
C LEU A 232 6.04 1.88 -3.34
N GLN A 233 7.24 1.35 -3.37
CA GLN A 233 8.47 1.99 -3.83
C GLN A 233 9.47 0.89 -4.19
N GLY A 234 10.51 1.22 -4.95
CA GLY A 234 11.59 0.31 -5.33
C GLY A 234 12.87 0.52 -4.52
N LYS A 235 13.68 -0.52 -4.43
CA LYS A 235 15.04 -0.44 -3.90
C LYS A 235 16.05 -0.47 -5.04
N SER A 236 17.11 0.33 -4.92
CA SER A 236 18.26 0.20 -5.80
C SER A 236 19.18 -0.93 -5.33
N GLU A 237 19.67 -1.75 -6.25
CA GLU A 237 20.75 -2.71 -5.99
C GLU A 237 22.12 -2.05 -5.91
N TYR A 238 22.26 -0.85 -6.49
CA TYR A 238 23.49 -0.04 -6.44
C TYR A 238 23.27 1.20 -5.58
N ALA A 239 24.24 1.50 -4.71
CA ALA A 239 24.17 2.69 -3.88
C ALA A 239 24.44 3.95 -4.74
N ARG A 240 23.39 4.74 -5.02
CA ARG A 240 23.58 6.11 -5.51
C ARG A 240 24.11 6.96 -4.37
N LEU A 241 25.17 7.73 -4.66
CA LEU A 241 25.75 8.65 -3.68
C LEU A 241 24.69 9.66 -3.24
N ASN A 242 24.58 9.89 -1.93
CA ASN A 242 23.63 10.81 -1.30
C ASN A 242 22.14 10.47 -1.43
N GLU A 243 21.79 9.28 -1.94
CA GLU A 243 20.41 8.83 -2.01
C GLU A 243 20.14 7.68 -1.04
N SER A 244 18.98 7.77 -0.37
CA SER A 244 18.40 6.73 0.46
C SER A 244 17.19 6.12 -0.26
N VAL A 245 16.71 4.97 0.21
CA VAL A 245 15.47 4.34 -0.30
C VAL A 245 14.27 5.31 -0.24
N TYR A 246 14.27 6.26 0.69
CA TYR A 246 13.18 7.23 0.88
C TYR A 246 13.40 8.57 0.15
N SER A 247 14.58 8.81 -0.42
CA SER A 247 14.89 10.05 -1.15
C SER A 247 15.13 9.84 -2.64
N ASN A 248 15.44 8.61 -3.05
CA ASN A 248 15.83 8.28 -4.41
C ASN A 248 14.65 8.44 -5.39
N LEU A 249 14.73 9.46 -6.26
CA LEU A 249 13.71 9.77 -7.26
C LEU A 249 13.98 9.19 -8.65
N HIS A 250 15.02 8.37 -8.79
CA HIS A 250 15.38 7.68 -10.02
C HIS A 250 14.45 6.49 -10.32
N SER A 251 14.49 5.98 -11.56
CA SER A 251 13.58 4.91 -12.00
C SER A 251 13.71 3.63 -11.19
N GLU A 252 14.89 3.27 -10.67
CA GLU A 252 15.02 2.03 -9.90
C GLU A 252 14.23 2.06 -8.57
N ALA A 253 13.99 3.25 -8.02
CA ALA A 253 13.18 3.46 -6.82
C ALA A 253 11.73 3.88 -7.12
N THR A 254 11.49 4.53 -8.26
CA THR A 254 10.16 5.07 -8.58
C THR A 254 9.33 4.22 -9.52
N ARG A 255 9.97 3.40 -10.38
CA ARG A 255 9.28 2.44 -11.26
C ARG A 255 9.06 1.12 -10.52
N VAL A 256 7.81 0.81 -10.24
CA VAL A 256 7.41 -0.31 -9.36
C VAL A 256 6.76 -1.44 -10.15
N ALA A 257 6.82 -2.64 -9.60
CA ALA A 257 6.09 -3.77 -10.16
C ALA A 257 4.59 -3.59 -9.93
N MET A 258 3.75 -3.88 -10.93
CA MET A 258 2.30 -3.76 -10.82
C MET A 258 1.61 -4.80 -11.70
N PHE A 259 0.75 -5.59 -11.08
CA PHE A 259 0.02 -6.69 -11.69
C PHE A 259 -1.44 -6.67 -11.25
N ILE A 260 -2.32 -7.01 -12.17
CA ILE A 260 -3.73 -7.30 -11.87
C ILE A 260 -4.17 -8.57 -12.59
N LYS A 261 -4.60 -9.55 -11.80
CA LYS A 261 -5.27 -10.76 -12.24
C LYS A 261 -6.78 -10.57 -12.03
N PRO A 262 -7.57 -10.27 -13.07
CA PRO A 262 -9.02 -10.17 -12.92
C PRO A 262 -9.67 -11.56 -12.74
N PRO A 263 -10.93 -11.62 -12.26
CA PRO A 263 -11.73 -12.83 -12.30
C PRO A 263 -11.81 -13.39 -13.72
N ARG A 264 -11.78 -14.72 -13.88
CA ARG A 264 -11.80 -15.40 -15.18
C ARG A 264 -12.83 -16.51 -15.20
N GLN A 265 -13.39 -16.78 -16.38
CA GLN A 265 -14.15 -18.00 -16.57
C GLN A 265 -13.22 -19.15 -16.89
N LYS A 266 -13.56 -20.35 -16.41
CA LYS A 266 -12.79 -21.56 -16.67
C LYS A 266 -12.80 -21.84 -18.18
N GLY A 267 -11.66 -21.71 -18.84
CA GLY A 267 -11.51 -21.86 -20.29
C GLY A 267 -11.16 -20.57 -21.03
N ASP A 268 -11.14 -19.41 -20.37
CA ASP A 268 -10.47 -18.23 -20.91
C ASP A 268 -8.97 -18.53 -21.04
N GLU A 269 -8.42 -18.38 -22.24
CA GLU A 269 -6.97 -18.28 -22.42
C GLU A 269 -6.52 -17.06 -21.61
N GLY A 270 -5.65 -17.27 -20.63
CA GLY A 270 -5.33 -16.25 -19.63
C GLY A 270 -4.92 -14.92 -20.27
N ILE A 271 -5.38 -13.80 -19.71
CA ILE A 271 -4.86 -12.47 -20.03
C ILE A 271 -3.40 -12.42 -19.54
N ASN A 272 -2.47 -12.62 -20.46
CA ASN A 272 -1.04 -12.40 -20.25
C ASN A 272 -0.58 -11.35 -21.25
N TRP A 273 -0.99 -10.10 -21.02
CA TRP A 273 -0.56 -8.99 -21.86
C TRP A 273 0.12 -7.92 -21.02
N LYS A 274 1.12 -7.30 -21.65
CA LYS A 274 1.91 -6.22 -21.11
C LYS A 274 1.27 -4.90 -21.52
N PHE A 275 1.00 -4.03 -20.56
CA PHE A 275 0.54 -2.67 -20.80
C PHE A 275 1.67 -1.68 -20.56
N ASP A 276 1.96 -0.88 -21.59
CA ASP A 276 3.18 -0.06 -21.66
C ASP A 276 2.95 1.43 -21.40
N SER A 277 1.69 1.89 -21.33
CA SER A 277 1.44 3.32 -21.08
C SER A 277 1.75 3.70 -19.63
N PRO A 278 2.35 4.88 -19.38
CA PRO A 278 2.66 5.33 -18.02
C PRO A 278 1.44 5.42 -17.10
N ILE A 279 1.53 4.75 -15.95
CA ILE A 279 0.50 4.70 -14.92
C ILE A 279 1.11 4.99 -13.55
N SER A 280 0.42 5.75 -12.71
CA SER A 280 0.79 6.00 -11.31
C SER A 280 -0.06 5.18 -10.34
N LEU A 281 0.36 5.06 -9.07
CA LEU A 281 -0.49 4.47 -8.03
C LEU A 281 -1.83 5.21 -7.84
N ALA A 282 -1.88 6.52 -8.07
CA ALA A 282 -3.13 7.29 -8.03
C ALA A 282 -4.09 6.84 -9.15
N ASP A 283 -3.59 6.62 -10.35
CA ASP A 283 -4.38 6.11 -11.48
C ASP A 283 -4.90 4.70 -11.22
N PHE A 284 -4.05 3.85 -10.66
CA PHE A 284 -4.44 2.50 -10.31
C PHE A 284 -5.54 2.51 -9.24
N GLY A 285 -5.39 3.34 -8.20
CA GLY A 285 -6.44 3.60 -7.22
C GLY A 285 -7.75 4.07 -7.86
N TYR A 286 -7.70 5.01 -8.79
CA TYR A 286 -8.89 5.49 -9.50
C TYR A 286 -9.54 4.38 -10.34
N SER A 287 -8.72 3.55 -10.97
CA SER A 287 -9.18 2.42 -11.77
C SER A 287 -9.91 1.38 -10.92
N LEU A 288 -9.42 1.10 -9.71
CA LEU A 288 -10.13 0.23 -8.75
C LEU A 288 -11.46 0.86 -8.31
N ALA A 289 -11.48 2.17 -8.05
CA ALA A 289 -12.71 2.89 -7.73
C ALA A 289 -13.76 2.76 -8.84
N LYS A 290 -13.35 2.99 -10.11
CA LYS A 290 -14.19 2.86 -11.30
C LYS A 290 -14.68 1.43 -11.55
N THR A 291 -13.88 0.43 -11.20
CA THR A 291 -14.28 -0.99 -11.33
C THR A 291 -15.49 -1.31 -10.46
N VAL A 292 -15.57 -0.71 -9.27
CA VAL A 292 -16.64 -0.99 -8.29
C VAL A 292 -17.77 0.04 -8.33
N SER A 293 -17.48 1.27 -8.76
CA SER A 293 -18.45 2.33 -8.97
C SER A 293 -18.16 3.06 -10.29
N PRO A 294 -18.66 2.56 -11.45
CA PRO A 294 -18.32 3.13 -12.77
C PRO A 294 -18.66 4.62 -12.93
N GLN A 295 -19.63 5.11 -12.16
CA GLN A 295 -20.07 6.51 -12.18
C GLN A 295 -19.22 7.43 -11.31
N ILE A 296 -18.26 6.90 -10.54
CA ILE A 296 -17.44 7.72 -9.65
C ILE A 296 -16.53 8.65 -10.45
N ASN A 297 -16.53 9.94 -10.11
CA ASN A 297 -15.60 10.91 -10.65
C ASN A 297 -14.81 11.50 -9.50
N ILE A 298 -13.50 11.26 -9.51
CA ILE A 298 -12.57 11.83 -8.53
C ILE A 298 -12.00 13.08 -9.16
N THR A 299 -12.04 14.18 -8.43
CA THR A 299 -11.48 15.45 -8.91
C THR A 299 -9.96 15.34 -8.87
N SER A 300 -9.33 15.38 -10.04
CA SER A 300 -7.88 15.40 -10.17
C SER A 300 -7.38 16.81 -10.45
N ASP A 301 -6.11 17.05 -10.15
CA ASP A 301 -5.46 18.30 -10.51
C ASP A 301 -5.32 18.39 -12.04
N PRO A 302 -5.63 19.53 -12.68
CA PRO A 302 -5.51 19.68 -14.14
C PRO A 302 -4.09 19.44 -14.69
N GLN A 303 -3.06 19.67 -13.89
CA GLN A 303 -1.66 19.46 -14.29
C GLN A 303 -1.21 18.00 -14.12
N PHE A 304 -1.84 17.29 -13.17
CA PHE A 304 -1.61 15.88 -12.89
C PHE A 304 -2.93 15.12 -12.94
N PRO A 305 -3.56 15.03 -14.14
CA PRO A 305 -4.83 14.37 -14.29
C PRO A 305 -4.68 12.88 -13.96
N VAL A 306 -5.62 12.34 -13.19
CA VAL A 306 -5.66 10.91 -12.83
C VAL A 306 -6.61 10.18 -13.77
N TRP A 307 -6.12 9.13 -14.43
CA TRP A 307 -6.86 8.38 -15.45
C TRP A 307 -7.29 7.00 -14.95
N SER A 308 -8.43 6.53 -15.44
CA SER A 308 -8.88 5.17 -15.18
C SER A 308 -8.44 4.26 -16.31
N PHE A 309 -7.86 3.13 -15.93
CA PHE A 309 -7.48 2.03 -16.79
C PHE A 309 -8.39 0.81 -16.59
N SER A 310 -9.50 0.97 -15.85
CA SER A 310 -10.42 -0.14 -15.53
C SER A 310 -10.98 -0.85 -16.76
N ALA A 311 -11.11 -0.13 -17.88
CA ALA A 311 -11.55 -0.71 -19.15
C ALA A 311 -10.64 -1.86 -19.63
N LEU A 312 -9.34 -1.85 -19.28
CA LEU A 312 -8.41 -2.95 -19.61
C LEU A 312 -8.90 -4.31 -19.11
N TRP A 313 -9.48 -4.36 -17.90
CA TRP A 313 -9.90 -5.62 -17.29
C TRP A 313 -11.41 -5.76 -17.13
N SER A 314 -12.18 -4.69 -17.33
CA SER A 314 -13.64 -4.74 -17.25
C SER A 314 -14.32 -4.97 -18.60
N SER A 315 -13.81 -4.39 -19.69
CA SER A 315 -14.42 -4.49 -21.03
C SER A 315 -13.44 -4.87 -22.14
N ASN A 316 -12.13 -4.93 -21.85
CA ASN A 316 -11.06 -5.14 -22.82
C ASN A 316 -11.04 -4.08 -23.96
N GLU A 317 -11.53 -2.86 -23.66
CA GLU A 317 -11.63 -1.75 -24.61
C GLU A 317 -10.41 -0.83 -24.49
N LEU A 318 -9.28 -1.23 -25.10
CA LEU A 318 -8.04 -0.44 -25.04
C LEU A 318 -8.22 0.97 -25.64
N ASP A 319 -9.07 1.14 -26.64
CA ASP A 319 -9.33 2.43 -27.31
C ASP A 319 -9.98 3.48 -26.39
N SER A 320 -10.58 3.04 -25.28
CA SER A 320 -11.17 3.95 -24.28
C SER A 320 -10.15 4.61 -23.36
N ILE A 321 -8.90 4.13 -23.39
CA ILE A 321 -7.83 4.59 -22.50
C ILE A 321 -7.18 5.83 -23.13
N PRO A 322 -7.05 6.94 -22.38
CA PRO A 322 -6.39 8.12 -22.91
C PRO A 322 -4.93 7.82 -23.30
N ASN A 323 -4.55 8.22 -24.51
CA ASN A 323 -3.20 8.00 -25.07
C ASN A 323 -2.38 9.29 -25.19
N GLU A 324 -2.82 10.36 -24.53
CA GLU A 324 -2.14 11.65 -24.61
C GLU A 324 -0.90 11.70 -23.69
N PRO A 325 0.17 12.41 -24.06
CA PRO A 325 1.28 12.63 -23.13
C PRO A 325 0.85 13.50 -21.94
N ARG A 326 0.99 12.98 -20.73
CA ARG A 326 0.80 13.73 -19.47
C ARG A 326 2.01 13.62 -18.55
N PHE A 327 2.03 14.46 -17.53
CA PHE A 327 3.03 14.41 -16.47
C PHE A 327 2.58 13.44 -15.38
N LEU A 328 3.52 12.64 -14.88
CA LEU A 328 3.40 11.97 -13.59
C LEU A 328 4.35 12.63 -12.60
N LEU A 329 3.87 12.83 -11.37
CA LEU A 329 4.62 13.39 -10.25
C LEU A 329 5.04 12.28 -9.29
N VAL A 330 6.29 12.30 -8.84
CA VAL A 330 6.75 11.49 -7.71
C VAL A 330 7.37 12.41 -6.67
N GLU A 331 6.92 12.33 -5.42
CA GLU A 331 7.45 13.14 -4.32
C GLU A 331 8.36 12.32 -3.38
N ALA A 332 9.44 12.93 -2.93
CA ALA A 332 10.32 12.38 -1.91
C ALA A 332 10.40 13.35 -0.72
N ALA A 333 9.91 12.91 0.43
CA ALA A 333 9.92 13.71 1.65
C ALA A 333 11.12 13.37 2.53
N ASN A 334 11.78 14.39 3.06
CA ASN A 334 12.83 14.20 4.06
C ASN A 334 12.23 13.68 5.38
N THR A 335 12.52 12.42 5.69
CA THR A 335 12.03 11.73 6.89
C THR A 335 12.66 12.26 8.18
N TRP A 336 13.88 12.79 8.11
CA TRP A 336 14.71 13.06 9.29
C TRP A 336 14.65 14.51 9.77
N LYS A 337 14.02 15.40 9.00
CA LYS A 337 13.84 16.80 9.36
C LYS A 337 12.46 17.08 9.96
N LYS A 338 12.45 18.01 10.92
CA LYS A 338 11.22 18.46 11.59
C LYS A 338 10.31 19.25 10.65
N SER A 339 10.90 20.10 9.80
CA SER A 339 10.22 20.75 8.68
C SER A 339 9.94 19.74 7.58
N LEU A 340 8.81 19.89 6.90
CA LEU A 340 8.56 19.14 5.68
C LEU A 340 9.42 19.76 4.57
N GLU A 341 10.45 19.02 4.17
CA GLU A 341 11.21 19.30 2.96
C GLU A 341 10.90 18.19 1.96
N LEU A 342 10.59 18.60 0.75
CA LEU A 342 10.20 17.71 -0.33
C LEU A 342 11.18 17.93 -1.48
N ARG A 343 11.49 16.86 -2.20
CA ARG A 343 12.00 16.87 -3.57
C ARG A 343 10.98 16.17 -4.45
N PHE A 344 11.10 16.30 -5.75
CA PHE A 344 10.18 15.65 -6.67
C PHE A 344 10.85 15.28 -7.98
N SER A 345 10.24 14.33 -8.67
CA SER A 345 10.52 14.06 -10.07
C SER A 345 9.27 14.17 -10.94
N LEU A 346 9.50 14.56 -12.19
CA LEU A 346 8.49 14.61 -13.23
C LEU A 346 8.85 13.61 -14.32
N ILE A 347 7.90 12.74 -14.62
CA ILE A 347 7.98 11.81 -15.74
C ILE A 347 7.09 12.34 -16.85
N PHE A 348 7.67 12.53 -18.03
CA PHE A 348 6.96 12.99 -19.21
C PHE A 348 7.45 12.24 -20.45
N LYS A 349 6.58 11.41 -21.03
CA LYS A 349 6.97 10.42 -22.05
C LYS A 349 8.10 9.54 -21.49
N HIS A 350 9.24 9.48 -22.17
CA HIS A 350 10.46 8.80 -21.74
C HIS A 350 11.45 9.67 -20.97
N TYR A 351 11.11 10.92 -20.68
CA TYR A 351 11.98 11.81 -19.94
C TYR A 351 11.72 11.73 -18.44
N LEU A 352 12.81 11.81 -17.68
CA LEU A 352 12.77 11.99 -16.23
C LEU A 352 13.49 13.29 -15.89
N PHE A 353 12.81 14.13 -15.11
CA PHE A 353 13.40 15.31 -14.49
C PHE A 353 13.38 15.11 -12.98
N ILE A 354 14.50 15.36 -12.31
CA ILE A 354 14.62 15.31 -10.85
C ILE A 354 15.01 16.70 -10.37
N GLU A 355 14.28 17.21 -9.38
CA GLU A 355 14.70 18.40 -8.67
C GLU A 355 15.71 18.06 -7.56
N ALA A 356 16.80 18.82 -7.59
CA ALA A 356 17.92 18.76 -6.69
C ALA A 356 18.62 20.13 -6.70
N ASP A 357 19.64 20.31 -5.86
CA ASP A 357 20.46 21.53 -5.84
C ASP A 357 20.95 21.91 -7.25
N THR A 358 21.32 20.89 -8.02
CA THR A 358 21.46 20.97 -9.47
C THR A 358 20.44 20.05 -10.13
N ASN A 359 19.39 20.63 -10.71
CA ASN A 359 18.37 19.87 -11.43
C ASN A 359 18.99 18.87 -12.42
N GLU A 360 18.37 17.69 -12.49
CA GLU A 360 18.81 16.58 -13.33
C GLU A 360 17.76 16.26 -14.39
N PHE A 361 18.22 15.86 -15.58
CA PHE A 361 17.35 15.53 -16.69
C PHE A 361 17.92 14.36 -17.49
N TYR A 362 17.11 13.32 -17.66
CA TYR A 362 17.50 12.06 -18.27
C TYR A 362 16.55 11.65 -19.40
N ASN A 363 17.11 11.06 -20.45
CA ASN A 363 16.35 10.36 -21.48
C ASN A 363 16.42 8.85 -21.22
N ARG A 364 15.32 8.28 -20.71
CA ARG A 364 15.28 6.88 -20.26
C ARG A 364 15.21 5.86 -21.39
N LEU A 365 14.99 6.28 -22.64
CA LEU A 365 15.06 5.38 -23.79
C LEU A 365 16.50 5.07 -24.18
N THR A 366 17.38 6.07 -24.10
CA THR A 366 18.80 5.92 -24.47
C THR A 366 19.68 5.63 -23.26
N ASP A 367 19.27 6.06 -22.07
CA ASP A 367 20.00 5.92 -20.82
C ASP A 367 19.07 5.34 -19.73
N GLY A 368 18.85 4.03 -19.79
CA GLY A 368 17.96 3.33 -18.84
C GLY A 368 18.48 3.26 -17.40
N LEU A 369 19.77 3.57 -17.18
CA LEU A 369 20.40 3.63 -15.86
C LEU A 369 20.48 5.06 -15.30
N GLU A 370 20.08 6.07 -16.08
CA GLU A 370 20.02 7.47 -15.63
C GLU A 370 21.38 7.94 -15.11
N THR A 371 22.41 7.73 -15.94
CA THR A 371 23.82 8.04 -15.68
C THR A 371 24.28 9.31 -16.39
N ILE A 372 23.62 9.70 -17.47
CA ILE A 372 23.98 10.85 -18.31
C ILE A 372 22.97 11.99 -18.08
N ASN A 373 23.33 12.94 -17.22
CA ASN A 373 22.52 14.12 -16.98
C ASN A 373 22.64 15.12 -18.15
N LEU A 374 21.59 15.22 -18.96
CA LEU A 374 21.54 16.05 -20.17
C LEU A 374 21.58 17.56 -19.88
N ILE A 375 21.32 18.01 -18.64
CA ILE A 375 21.50 19.43 -18.27
C ILE A 375 22.98 19.80 -18.19
N SER A 376 23.83 18.88 -17.72
CA SER A 376 25.27 19.11 -17.60
C SER A 376 26.04 18.87 -18.91
N THR A 377 25.50 18.04 -19.80
CA THR A 377 26.21 17.61 -21.02
C THR A 377 25.81 18.48 -22.22
N GLN A 378 26.73 19.26 -22.79
CA GLN A 378 26.40 20.18 -23.89
C GLN A 378 26.36 19.53 -25.28
N ASN A 379 26.98 18.36 -25.47
CA ASN A 379 27.27 17.83 -26.82
C ASN A 379 26.25 16.78 -27.34
N GLU A 380 25.32 16.31 -26.51
CA GLU A 380 24.42 15.18 -26.83
C GLU A 380 22.92 15.53 -26.79
N VAL A 381 22.58 16.82 -26.70
CA VAL A 381 21.18 17.26 -26.52
C VAL A 381 20.49 17.47 -27.86
N THR A 382 19.39 16.74 -28.11
CA THR A 382 18.56 16.89 -29.31
C THR A 382 17.56 18.05 -29.19
N ALA A 383 16.99 18.47 -30.32
CA ALA A 383 15.92 19.47 -30.32
C ALA A 383 14.66 19.02 -29.56
N ASP A 384 14.36 17.71 -29.51
CA ASP A 384 13.22 17.18 -28.76
C ASP A 384 13.48 17.23 -27.24
N ASP A 385 14.71 16.92 -26.82
CA ASP A 385 15.14 17.03 -25.42
C ASP A 385 14.95 18.47 -24.92
N LEU A 386 15.39 19.47 -25.71
CA LEU A 386 15.21 20.88 -25.36
C LEU A 386 13.74 21.30 -25.26
N ARG A 387 12.87 20.80 -26.16
CA ARG A 387 11.42 21.10 -26.10
C ARG A 387 10.78 20.49 -24.85
N SER A 388 11.08 19.23 -24.57
CA SER A 388 10.55 18.52 -23.40
C SER A 388 11.04 19.15 -22.10
N LEU A 389 12.33 19.49 -22.02
CA LEU A 389 12.91 20.19 -20.88
C LEU A 389 12.30 21.57 -20.65
N ARG A 390 12.00 22.35 -21.71
CA ARG A 390 11.28 23.63 -21.58
C ARG A 390 9.89 23.43 -20.97
N ARG A 391 9.12 22.47 -21.49
CA ARG A 391 7.76 22.17 -20.98
C ARG A 391 7.80 21.73 -19.51
N ILE A 392 8.77 20.90 -19.14
CA ILE A 392 8.98 20.48 -17.75
C ILE A 392 9.35 21.68 -16.87
N ARG A 393 10.24 22.56 -17.33
CA ARG A 393 10.64 23.77 -16.59
C ARG A 393 9.51 24.77 -16.42
N GLU A 394 8.66 24.91 -17.43
CA GLU A 394 7.44 25.74 -17.34
C GLU A 394 6.53 25.23 -16.22
N LEU A 395 6.29 23.91 -16.17
CA LEU A 395 5.49 23.28 -15.12
C LEU A 395 6.16 23.39 -13.73
N SER A 396 7.45 23.05 -13.63
CA SER A 396 8.15 23.03 -12.34
C SER A 396 8.27 24.43 -11.71
N ASN A 397 8.43 25.47 -12.54
CA ASN A 397 8.49 26.86 -12.08
C ASN A 397 7.11 27.42 -11.72
N ALA A 398 6.04 26.99 -12.41
CA ALA A 398 4.68 27.42 -12.10
C ALA A 398 4.25 26.94 -10.70
N ASP A 399 4.71 25.74 -10.31
CA ASP A 399 4.07 25.00 -9.22
C ASP A 399 4.99 24.43 -8.14
N LYS A 400 6.31 24.26 -8.26
CA LYS A 400 7.20 23.63 -7.22
C LYS A 400 6.50 22.63 -6.24
N TRP A 401 5.63 21.74 -6.75
CA TRP A 401 4.77 20.77 -6.03
C TRP A 401 4.09 21.34 -4.76
N ARG A 402 3.71 22.61 -4.92
CA ARG A 402 2.98 23.58 -4.09
C ARG A 402 2.93 23.27 -2.59
N THR A 403 4.06 23.59 -1.96
CA THR A 403 4.28 23.96 -0.55
C THR A 403 2.98 24.13 0.24
N TYR A 404 2.82 23.36 1.34
CA TYR A 404 1.77 23.48 2.38
C TYR A 404 1.26 24.94 2.49
N THR A 405 0.23 25.30 1.71
CA THR A 405 -0.24 26.68 1.60
C THR A 405 -1.02 27.02 2.86
N GLY A 406 -0.33 27.56 3.86
CA GLY A 406 -0.91 28.43 4.87
C GLY A 406 -1.86 27.77 5.87
N SER A 407 -1.65 28.08 7.15
CA SER A 407 -2.52 27.74 8.30
C SER A 407 -2.66 26.25 8.69
N GLU A 408 -2.48 25.26 7.81
CA GLU A 408 -2.59 23.84 8.18
C GLU A 408 -1.31 23.21 8.75
N TYR A 409 -0.15 23.84 8.58
CA TYR A 409 1.02 23.55 9.43
C TYR A 409 0.67 23.79 10.91
N LYS A 410 -0.29 24.68 11.17
CA LYS A 410 -0.90 24.88 12.49
C LYS A 410 -1.83 23.74 12.86
N LEU A 411 -2.36 22.91 11.96
CA LEU A 411 -3.18 21.73 12.27
C LEU A 411 -2.30 20.50 12.59
N SER A 412 -1.20 20.31 11.86
CA SER A 412 -0.18 19.30 12.18
C SER A 412 0.65 19.71 13.41
N GLN A 413 0.94 21.01 13.61
CA GLN A 413 1.42 21.52 14.90
C GLN A 413 0.34 21.50 15.98
N ASN A 414 -0.93 21.85 15.73
CA ASN A 414 -2.01 21.77 16.72
C ASN A 414 -2.27 20.32 17.10
N ASN A 415 -2.09 19.35 16.21
CA ASN A 415 -2.14 17.93 16.57
C ASN A 415 -0.94 17.56 17.43
N ARG A 416 0.28 17.97 17.06
CA ARG A 416 1.47 17.81 17.93
C ARG A 416 1.29 18.49 19.29
N GLU A 417 0.69 19.68 19.35
CA GLU A 417 0.37 20.44 20.57
C GLU A 417 -0.81 19.86 21.35
N TYR A 418 -1.85 19.35 20.66
CA TYR A 418 -3.01 18.66 21.24
C TYR A 418 -2.56 17.38 21.94
N TRP A 419 -1.64 16.64 21.32
CA TRP A 419 -0.99 15.47 21.91
C TRP A 419 0.13 15.83 22.90
N ALA A 420 0.67 17.06 22.87
CA ALA A 420 1.65 17.56 23.85
C ALA A 420 1.02 18.23 25.09
N LYS A 421 -0.28 18.57 25.07
CA LYS A 421 -0.97 19.21 26.20
C LYS A 421 -1.07 18.25 27.41
N PRO A 422 -0.72 18.67 28.64
CA PRO A 422 -0.69 17.82 29.84
C PRO A 422 -2.05 17.17 30.23
N ASN A 423 -3.17 17.74 29.79
CA ASN A 423 -4.49 17.43 30.35
C ASN A 423 -5.27 16.31 29.64
N SER A 424 -4.78 15.74 28.53
CA SER A 424 -5.32 14.49 27.95
C SER A 424 -4.75 13.24 28.62
N ARG A 425 -3.61 13.38 29.32
CA ARG A 425 -2.86 12.27 29.93
C ARG A 425 -3.08 12.15 31.44
N ALA A 426 -3.18 13.27 32.17
CA ALA A 426 -3.29 13.26 33.63
C ALA A 426 -4.65 12.76 34.16
N SER A 427 -5.77 13.09 33.51
CA SER A 427 -7.10 12.65 34.00
C SER A 427 -7.32 11.13 33.84
N VAL A 428 -6.76 10.54 32.78
CA VAL A 428 -6.74 9.08 32.58
C VAL A 428 -5.84 8.43 33.63
N PHE A 429 -4.68 9.05 33.91
CA PHE A 429 -3.71 8.56 34.90
C PHE A 429 -4.22 8.67 36.34
N ASP A 430 -4.88 9.76 36.72
CA ASP A 430 -5.44 9.98 38.06
C ASP A 430 -6.67 9.10 38.31
N LYS A 431 -7.49 8.88 37.28
CA LYS A 431 -8.64 7.97 37.34
C LYS A 431 -8.17 6.52 37.49
N GLU A 432 -7.10 6.14 36.80
CA GLU A 432 -6.46 4.83 36.96
C GLU A 432 -5.72 4.68 38.29
N ALA A 433 -4.96 5.68 38.74
CA ALA A 433 -4.28 5.67 40.04
C ALA A 433 -5.27 5.59 41.22
N SER A 434 -6.41 6.27 41.11
CA SER A 434 -7.49 6.22 42.10
C SER A 434 -8.22 4.87 42.09
N ARG A 435 -8.35 4.22 40.92
CA ARG A 435 -8.86 2.85 40.77
C ARG A 435 -7.89 1.82 41.36
N LEU A 436 -6.59 2.00 41.16
CA LEU A 436 -5.51 1.13 41.66
C LEU A 436 -5.39 1.14 43.19
N LYS A 437 -5.53 2.31 43.83
CA LYS A 437 -5.60 2.42 45.30
C LYS A 437 -6.76 1.62 45.91
N LYS A 438 -7.83 1.36 45.12
CA LYS A 438 -9.06 0.74 45.60
C LYS A 438 -9.09 -0.78 45.40
N ASN A 439 -8.59 -1.31 44.28
CA ASN A 439 -8.91 -2.68 43.88
C ASN A 439 -7.75 -3.70 43.87
N LYS A 440 -6.48 -3.33 44.14
CA LYS A 440 -5.32 -4.26 44.10
C LYS A 440 -5.37 -5.26 42.92
N THR A 441 -5.62 -4.79 41.69
CA THR A 441 -5.75 -5.65 40.50
C THR A 441 -4.53 -5.59 39.58
N THR A 442 -4.24 -6.73 38.95
CA THR A 442 -3.16 -7.04 37.97
C THR A 442 -3.56 -6.69 36.53
N ASN A 443 -3.51 -5.41 36.15
CA ASN A 443 -3.73 -4.96 34.76
C ASN A 443 -2.46 -4.28 34.18
N PRO A 444 -2.10 -4.42 32.90
CA PRO A 444 -0.84 -3.96 32.30
C PRO A 444 -0.42 -2.50 32.56
N LEU A 445 -1.37 -1.56 32.69
CA LEU A 445 -1.07 -0.15 33.06
C LEU A 445 -0.49 -0.01 34.49
N SER A 446 -0.85 -0.92 35.39
CA SER A 446 -0.34 -0.99 36.77
C SER A 446 1.13 -1.41 36.84
N THR A 447 1.56 -2.27 35.92
CA THR A 447 2.93 -2.82 35.86
C THR A 447 3.95 -1.74 35.50
N LEU A 448 3.54 -0.77 34.69
CA LEU A 448 4.29 0.42 34.28
C LEU A 448 4.65 1.34 35.47
N LEU A 449 3.73 1.48 36.43
CA LEU A 449 3.93 2.26 37.67
C LEU A 449 4.88 1.59 38.67
N ILE A 450 4.94 0.25 38.67
CA ILE A 450 5.85 -0.53 39.52
C ILE A 450 7.29 -0.45 38.99
N TYR A 451 7.49 -0.43 37.67
CA TYR A 451 8.80 -0.30 37.03
C TYR A 451 9.56 0.98 37.41
N PHE A 452 8.90 2.14 37.36
CA PHE A 452 9.51 3.42 37.78
C PHE A 452 9.93 3.45 39.25
N LYS A 453 9.35 2.56 40.07
CA LYS A 453 9.61 2.50 41.50
C LYS A 453 10.61 1.41 41.90
N ASN A 454 10.82 0.38 41.07
CA ASN A 454 11.78 -0.71 41.37
C ASN A 454 12.23 -1.46 40.09
N PRO A 455 13.36 -1.07 39.48
CA PRO A 455 13.83 -1.62 38.20
C PRO A 455 14.48 -3.02 38.27
N LYS A 456 14.35 -3.78 39.36
CA LYS A 456 15.12 -5.01 39.62
C LYS A 456 14.32 -6.33 39.76
N GLN A 457 13.02 -6.39 39.44
CA GLN A 457 12.24 -7.64 39.61
C GLN A 457 11.97 -8.43 38.31
N GLU A 458 11.86 -9.75 38.47
CA GLU A 458 11.79 -10.80 37.44
C GLU A 458 10.65 -10.65 36.42
N LYS A 459 10.95 -11.10 35.20
CA LYS A 459 10.17 -10.91 33.98
C LYS A 459 9.16 -12.05 33.77
N ASP A 460 7.91 -11.83 34.17
CA ASP A 460 6.80 -12.77 33.90
C ASP A 460 5.94 -12.40 32.67
N ALA A 461 5.05 -13.30 32.22
CA ALA A 461 4.24 -13.15 31.02
C ALA A 461 3.37 -11.87 30.99
N LEU A 462 2.87 -11.43 32.16
CA LEU A 462 2.12 -10.17 32.33
C LEU A 462 2.99 -8.92 32.10
N TYR A 463 4.31 -9.06 32.32
CA TYR A 463 5.32 -8.02 32.10
C TYR A 463 5.63 -7.85 30.60
N GLU A 464 5.65 -8.93 29.80
CA GLU A 464 5.83 -8.80 28.34
C GLU A 464 4.60 -8.21 27.64
N GLU A 465 3.39 -8.48 28.15
CA GLU A 465 2.16 -7.86 27.65
C GLU A 465 2.08 -6.36 27.98
N ALA A 466 2.50 -5.96 29.19
CA ALA A 466 2.61 -4.56 29.60
C ALA A 466 3.75 -3.82 28.89
N ARG A 467 4.88 -4.48 28.60
CA ARG A 467 5.98 -3.96 27.79
C ARG A 467 5.54 -3.72 26.35
N ARG A 468 4.81 -4.66 25.73
CA ARG A 468 4.22 -4.49 24.39
C ARG A 468 3.28 -3.28 24.33
N HIS A 469 2.42 -3.08 25.33
CA HIS A 469 1.53 -1.92 25.38
C HIS A 469 2.20 -0.60 25.79
N SER A 470 3.24 -0.60 26.63
CA SER A 470 4.00 0.62 26.95
C SER A 470 4.89 1.05 25.79
N TYR A 471 5.36 0.10 24.98
CA TYR A 471 6.09 0.37 23.76
C TYR A 471 5.17 0.96 22.69
N ASN A 472 3.87 0.66 22.70
CA ASN A 472 2.88 1.37 21.88
C ASN A 472 2.79 2.86 22.25
N LEU A 473 2.80 3.18 23.54
CA LEU A 473 2.83 4.56 24.04
C LEU A 473 4.22 5.24 23.90
N SER A 474 5.31 4.47 23.86
CA SER A 474 6.65 5.01 23.64
C SER A 474 6.96 5.22 22.15
N LEU A 475 6.49 4.34 21.26
CA LEU A 475 6.50 4.54 19.80
C LEU A 475 5.55 5.66 19.36
N GLU A 476 4.50 5.95 20.14
CA GLU A 476 3.72 7.18 20.04
C GLU A 476 4.56 8.45 20.33
N ASN A 477 5.69 8.35 21.06
CA ASN A 477 6.54 9.47 21.46
C ASN A 477 7.94 9.51 20.80
N ILE A 478 8.46 8.38 20.27
CA ILE A 478 9.85 8.29 19.77
C ILE A 478 10.09 9.13 18.51
N TRP A 479 9.05 9.48 17.73
CA TRP A 479 9.18 10.34 16.55
C TRP A 479 9.03 11.84 16.84
N GLY A 480 9.01 12.24 18.13
CA GLY A 480 8.93 13.65 18.55
C GLY A 480 9.80 14.04 19.75
N LEU A 481 10.56 13.10 20.32
CA LEU A 481 11.41 13.37 21.49
C LEU A 481 12.89 13.53 21.16
N TRP A 482 13.40 13.08 20.02
CA TRP A 482 14.81 13.32 19.71
C TRP A 482 15.01 14.76 19.19
N ASP A 483 15.62 15.57 20.05
CA ASP A 483 16.13 16.89 19.73
C ASP A 483 17.66 16.82 19.91
N PRO A 484 18.46 16.86 18.82
CA PRO A 484 19.91 16.76 18.92
C PRO A 484 20.53 17.89 19.75
N ASP A 485 19.81 19.01 19.91
CA ASP A 485 20.29 20.20 20.61
C ASP A 485 19.88 20.21 22.10
N ARG A 486 19.07 19.22 22.54
CA ARG A 486 18.58 19.14 23.91
C ARG A 486 19.56 18.36 24.78
N GLN A 487 20.21 19.05 25.74
CA GLN A 487 20.98 18.38 26.78
C GLN A 487 20.05 17.61 27.74
N TRP A 488 20.13 16.28 27.68
CA TRP A 488 19.40 15.41 28.57
C TRP A 488 20.09 15.35 29.95
N PRO A 489 19.33 15.36 31.07
CA PRO A 489 19.92 15.25 32.39
C PRO A 489 20.67 13.92 32.52
N GLN A 490 21.97 14.00 32.75
CA GLN A 490 22.81 12.83 32.99
C GLN A 490 22.41 12.21 34.34
N PRO A 491 22.26 10.87 34.42
CA PRO A 491 21.97 10.23 35.70
C PRO A 491 23.10 10.49 36.68
N ALA A 492 22.74 10.93 37.89
CA ALA A 492 23.70 11.15 38.97
C ALA A 492 24.43 9.83 39.28
N VAL A 493 25.74 9.82 39.07
CA VAL A 493 26.60 8.71 39.45
C VAL A 493 26.66 8.67 40.97
N THR A 494 25.87 7.81 41.59
CA THR A 494 26.06 7.44 42.99
C THR A 494 27.17 6.39 43.04
N ASN A 495 28.35 6.80 43.51
CA ASN A 495 29.46 5.91 43.81
C ASN A 495 29.01 4.83 44.79
N ALA A 496 28.97 3.59 44.34
CA ALA A 496 28.82 2.43 45.20
C ALA A 496 30.18 2.13 45.85
N ASN A 497 30.41 2.74 47.01
CA ASN A 497 31.33 2.22 48.02
C ASN A 497 30.54 2.08 49.32
N GLN A 498 30.04 0.87 49.58
CA GLN A 498 30.02 0.15 50.86
C GLN A 498 29.17 -1.11 50.76
#